data_AF-A0A4V2LNU0-F1
#
_entry.id   AF-A0A4V2LNU0-F1
#
_cell.length_a   1.000
_cell.length_b   1.000
_cell.length_c   1.000
_cell.angle_alpha   90.00
_cell.angle_beta   90.00
_cell.angle_gamma   90.00
#
_symmetry.space_group_name_H-M   'P 1'
#
loop_
_entity.id
_entity.type
_entity.pdbx_description
1 polymer ?
#
loop_
_entity_poly.entity_id
_entity_poly.type
_entity_poly.pdbx_seq_one_letter_code
_entity_poly.pdbx_strand_id
1 'polypeptide(L)'
;MDNSSLLHFDLNLLLSLHTLLEFKNVTHAAQALHISQPALSAQLVRLRKSFQDPLLIPSANGKGMVLTEKALALIEPLNILITQLHLIHDTEPAFNPELDQRIFRIAVSDSAVVSISNTIVQFLCDLPNGNIKIEFVHYVPQQINKQLEQDEINLVIDLENNLPDQLPSLLLIDEDFVLCFGKHHPIKTQESLSIEEYCSLQHVIVNTDDNSFSGYTDITLKGLGYKRNIQHSLSHFSVATEYLYKSQSVCTLPRHLVQQSNYPLDFLELPFTSPRYKLRMLWHSKKQNDPAIQWLRNKVYFLIKGQTLSNNPSFNIMNIIRNNTCKPKIEMSGFSKVKMSAFRICTFAIIEADGLICWCLCRIKNLNDCRSCRKSA
;
A
#
# COMPACT_ATOMS: atom_id res chain seq x y z
N MET A 1 19.99 32.00 -13.18
CA MET A 1 19.72 31.81 -14.62
C MET A 1 18.50 32.65 -14.95
N ASP A 2 18.64 33.59 -15.88
CA ASP A 2 17.54 34.46 -16.28
C ASP A 2 16.61 33.71 -17.24
N ASN A 3 15.47 33.24 -16.71
CA ASN A 3 14.49 32.46 -17.46
C ASN A 3 13.57 33.35 -18.35
N SER A 4 13.78 34.67 -18.37
CA SER A 4 12.92 35.60 -19.15
C SER A 4 12.94 35.32 -20.67
N SER A 5 14.06 34.81 -21.18
CA SER A 5 14.20 34.38 -22.58
C SER A 5 13.43 33.09 -22.91
N LEU A 6 13.16 32.22 -21.93
CA LEU A 6 12.41 30.97 -22.09
C LEU A 6 10.89 31.18 -22.03
N LEU A 7 10.40 32.27 -21.44
CA LEU A 7 8.96 32.58 -21.35
C LEU A 7 8.27 32.73 -22.72
N HIS A 8 9.06 32.97 -23.78
CA HIS A 8 8.57 33.14 -25.15
C HIS A 8 8.69 31.86 -25.99
N PHE A 9 9.25 30.79 -25.43
CA PHE A 9 9.46 29.51 -26.11
C PHE A 9 8.29 28.54 -25.84
N ASP A 10 7.45 28.36 -26.86
CA ASP A 10 6.35 27.39 -26.85
C ASP A 10 6.89 25.98 -27.16
N LEU A 11 6.70 25.04 -26.23
CA LEU A 11 7.12 23.64 -26.39
C LEU A 11 6.57 23.00 -27.66
N ASN A 12 5.36 23.37 -28.08
CA ASN A 12 4.77 22.86 -29.32
C ASN A 12 5.54 23.34 -30.55
N LEU A 13 6.10 24.56 -30.51
CA LEU A 13 6.95 25.07 -31.59
C LEU A 13 8.28 24.34 -31.67
N LEU A 14 8.86 23.93 -30.53
CA LEU A 14 10.09 23.14 -30.51
C LEU A 14 9.88 21.74 -31.09
N LEU A 15 8.77 21.08 -30.74
CA LEU A 15 8.39 19.81 -31.37
C LEU A 15 8.16 19.98 -32.88
N SER A 16 7.48 21.06 -33.28
CA SER A 16 7.25 21.39 -34.69
C SER A 16 8.55 21.62 -35.44
N LEU A 17 9.51 22.32 -34.82
CA LEU A 17 10.84 22.54 -35.36
C LEU A 17 11.57 21.22 -35.56
N HIS A 18 11.58 20.35 -34.55
CA HIS A 18 12.25 19.05 -34.61
C HIS A 18 11.78 18.21 -35.79
N THR A 19 10.46 18.06 -35.93
CA THR A 19 9.87 17.31 -37.05
C THR A 19 10.16 17.97 -38.40
N LEU A 20 10.16 19.30 -38.47
CA LEU A 20 10.51 20.01 -39.71
C LEU A 20 11.97 19.77 -40.12
N LEU A 21 12.91 19.73 -39.16
CA LEU A 21 14.32 19.46 -39.42
C LEU A 21 14.57 18.02 -39.87
N GLU A 22 13.81 17.07 -39.33
CA GLU A 22 13.88 15.65 -39.68
C GLU A 22 13.34 15.38 -41.09
N PHE A 23 12.08 15.78 -41.36
CA PHE A 23 11.39 15.43 -42.61
C PHE A 23 11.78 16.33 -43.79
N LYS A 24 12.28 17.55 -43.53
CA LYS A 24 12.65 18.55 -44.55
C LYS A 24 11.54 18.81 -45.59
N ASN A 25 10.29 18.60 -45.18
CA ASN A 25 9.09 18.72 -45.99
C ASN A 25 7.92 19.08 -45.07
N VAL A 26 7.30 20.24 -45.30
CA VAL A 26 6.23 20.75 -44.43
C VAL A 26 4.99 19.87 -44.47
N THR A 27 4.67 19.26 -45.61
CA THR A 27 3.50 18.38 -45.73
C THR A 27 3.69 17.08 -44.94
N HIS A 28 4.85 16.43 -45.07
CA HIS A 28 5.15 15.20 -44.34
C HIS A 28 5.29 15.46 -42.83
N ALA A 29 5.95 16.57 -42.45
CA ALA A 29 6.08 16.94 -41.05
C ALA A 29 4.71 17.23 -40.41
N ALA A 30 3.79 17.87 -41.13
CA ALA A 30 2.43 18.13 -40.63
C ALA A 30 1.65 16.82 -40.42
N GLN A 31 1.81 15.85 -41.33
CA GLN A 31 1.21 14.52 -41.18
C GLN A 31 1.77 13.78 -39.96
N ALA A 32 3.09 13.80 -39.75
CA ALA A 32 3.74 13.17 -38.61
C ALA A 32 3.30 13.79 -37.26
N LEU A 33 3.04 15.09 -37.24
CA LEU A 33 2.52 15.81 -36.06
C LEU A 33 1.00 15.74 -35.93
N HIS A 34 0.28 15.09 -36.86
CA HIS A 34 -1.18 15.04 -36.90
C HIS A 34 -1.87 16.42 -36.90
N ILE A 35 -1.26 17.42 -37.56
CA ILE A 35 -1.83 18.76 -37.73
C ILE A 35 -2.00 19.13 -39.21
N SER A 36 -2.73 20.20 -39.49
CA SER A 36 -2.89 20.69 -40.86
C SER A 36 -1.61 21.36 -41.37
N GLN A 37 -1.33 21.24 -42.67
CA GLN A 37 -0.19 21.90 -43.31
C GLN A 37 -0.22 23.44 -43.19
N PRO A 38 -1.39 24.12 -43.24
CA PRO A 38 -1.48 25.54 -42.91
C PRO A 38 -1.06 25.86 -41.46
N ALA A 39 -1.42 25.02 -40.49
CA ALA A 39 -1.05 25.20 -39.09
C ALA A 39 0.47 25.07 -38.89
N LEU A 40 1.10 24.04 -39.48
CA LEU A 40 2.55 23.88 -39.40
C LEU A 40 3.29 25.01 -40.14
N SER A 41 2.73 25.49 -41.25
CA SER A 41 3.30 26.64 -41.97
C SER A 41 3.27 27.91 -41.11
N ALA A 42 2.18 28.16 -40.37
CA ALA A 42 2.09 29.28 -39.43
C ALA A 42 3.08 29.14 -38.27
N GLN A 43 3.28 27.93 -37.74
CA GLN A 43 4.30 27.63 -36.72
C GLN A 43 5.72 27.88 -37.24
N LEU A 44 6.04 27.47 -38.48
CA LEU A 44 7.32 27.78 -39.12
C LEU A 44 7.56 29.28 -39.26
N VAL A 45 6.54 30.08 -39.59
CA VAL A 45 6.67 31.56 -39.62
C VAL A 45 7.03 32.13 -38.24
N ARG A 46 6.44 31.60 -37.17
CA ARG A 46 6.77 32.02 -35.79
C ARG A 46 8.19 31.59 -35.40
N LEU A 47 8.58 30.36 -35.74
CA LEU A 47 9.93 29.85 -35.55
C LEU A 47 10.97 30.72 -36.27
N ARG A 48 10.72 31.10 -37.52
CA ARG A 48 11.61 31.99 -38.27
C ARG A 48 11.82 33.34 -37.60
N LYS A 49 10.77 33.92 -37.03
CA LYS A 49 10.86 35.17 -36.26
C LYS A 49 11.63 34.99 -34.96
N SER A 50 11.36 33.92 -34.22
CA SER A 50 12.00 33.63 -32.93
C SER A 50 13.50 33.37 -33.07
N PHE A 51 13.89 32.61 -34.09
CA PHE A 51 15.29 32.30 -34.36
C PHE A 51 15.95 33.33 -35.28
N GLN A 52 15.22 34.32 -35.79
CA GLN A 52 15.71 35.30 -36.76
C GLN A 52 16.47 34.62 -37.93
N ASP A 53 15.95 33.50 -38.42
CA ASP A 53 16.58 32.65 -39.43
C ASP A 53 15.49 31.94 -40.26
N PRO A 54 15.66 31.75 -41.58
CA PRO A 54 14.66 31.07 -42.40
C PRO A 54 14.51 29.58 -42.08
N LEU A 55 15.50 28.95 -41.43
CA LEU A 55 15.61 27.55 -40.98
C LEU A 55 15.56 26.51 -42.09
N LEU A 56 14.54 26.59 -42.94
CA LEU A 56 14.35 25.78 -44.13
C LEU A 56 14.15 26.71 -45.34
N ILE A 57 14.93 26.46 -46.39
CA ILE A 57 14.86 27.15 -47.68
C ILE A 57 14.49 26.17 -48.80
N PRO A 58 13.81 26.60 -49.88
CA PRO A 58 13.50 25.73 -51.01
C PRO A 58 14.78 25.17 -51.66
N SER A 59 14.76 23.88 -52.00
CA SER A 59 15.86 23.26 -52.73
C SER A 59 15.97 23.82 -54.16
N ALA A 60 17.20 24.08 -54.61
CA ALA A 60 17.48 24.53 -55.98
C ALA A 60 16.99 23.52 -57.06
N ASN A 61 16.83 22.25 -56.67
CA ASN A 61 16.38 21.17 -57.55
C ASN A 61 14.84 21.03 -57.59
N GLY A 62 14.10 21.96 -56.96
CA GLY A 62 12.63 22.00 -56.94
C GLY A 62 11.96 20.92 -56.09
N LYS A 63 12.72 20.04 -55.44
CA LYS A 63 12.21 18.95 -54.59
C LYS A 63 12.63 19.17 -53.14
N GLY A 64 11.65 19.43 -52.27
CA GLY A 64 11.84 19.51 -50.82
C GLY A 64 12.53 20.79 -50.34
N MET A 65 12.93 20.79 -49.07
CA MET A 65 13.59 21.91 -48.40
C MET A 65 15.02 21.53 -47.99
N VAL A 66 15.88 22.53 -47.89
CA VAL A 66 17.26 22.42 -47.37
C VAL A 66 17.35 23.21 -46.07
N LEU A 67 18.11 22.69 -45.11
CA LEU A 67 18.33 23.33 -43.81
C LEU A 67 19.38 24.44 -43.94
N THR A 68 19.21 25.54 -43.19
CA THR A 68 20.28 26.52 -42.98
C THR A 68 21.35 25.96 -42.05
N GLU A 69 22.54 26.59 -42.02
CA GLU A 69 23.59 26.24 -41.05
C GLU A 69 23.11 26.37 -39.61
N LYS A 70 22.27 27.38 -39.32
CA LYS A 70 21.66 27.54 -38.00
C LYS A 70 20.71 26.39 -37.68
N ALA A 71 19.87 25.98 -38.63
CA ALA A 71 18.98 24.84 -38.46
C ALA A 71 19.76 23.53 -38.25
N LEU A 72 20.88 23.33 -38.95
CA LEU A 72 21.78 22.17 -38.74
C LEU A 72 22.36 22.17 -37.32
N ALA A 73 22.85 23.32 -36.84
CA ALA A 73 23.40 23.46 -35.49
C ALA A 73 22.35 23.21 -34.38
N LEU A 74 21.05 23.32 -34.69
CA LEU A 74 19.96 23.11 -33.75
C LEU A 74 19.51 21.64 -33.63
N ILE A 75 19.92 20.75 -34.55
CA ILE A 75 19.45 19.35 -34.56
C ILE A 75 19.82 18.62 -33.26
N GLU A 76 21.11 18.65 -32.91
CA GLU A 76 21.61 17.91 -31.75
C GLU A 76 21.01 18.43 -30.42
N PRO A 77 21.05 19.75 -30.13
CA PRO A 77 20.50 20.27 -28.88
C PRO A 77 19.00 19.98 -28.73
N LEU A 78 18.27 19.98 -29.85
CA LEU A 78 16.83 19.70 -29.86
C LEU A 78 16.53 18.21 -29.64
N ASN A 79 17.35 17.31 -30.17
CA ASN A 79 17.26 15.88 -29.88
C ASN A 79 17.50 15.58 -28.39
N ILE A 80 18.53 16.18 -27.78
CA ILE A 80 18.76 16.06 -26.33
C ILE A 80 17.52 16.54 -25.56
N LEU A 81 17.03 17.75 -25.88
CA LEU A 81 15.91 18.34 -25.17
C LEU A 81 14.65 17.47 -25.25
N ILE A 82 14.29 16.99 -26.44
CA ILE A 82 13.11 16.13 -26.64
C ILE A 82 13.27 14.80 -25.91
N THR A 83 14.46 14.21 -25.94
CA THR A 83 14.76 13.00 -25.17
C THR A 83 14.56 13.22 -23.67
N GLN A 84 15.02 14.35 -23.14
CA GLN A 84 14.81 14.71 -21.73
C GLN A 84 13.33 14.96 -21.40
N LEU A 85 12.57 15.58 -22.31
CA LEU A 85 11.13 15.77 -22.15
C LEU A 85 10.37 14.44 -22.13
N HIS A 86 10.75 13.49 -23.00
CA HIS A 86 10.22 12.12 -22.95
C HIS A 86 10.56 11.44 -21.64
N LEU A 87 11.80 11.53 -21.17
CA LEU A 87 12.18 10.99 -19.86
C LEU A 87 11.30 11.56 -18.75
N ILE A 88 11.07 12.88 -18.71
CA ILE A 88 10.20 13.52 -17.71
C ILE A 88 8.76 13.02 -17.81
N HIS A 89 8.23 12.89 -19.03
CA HIS A 89 6.86 12.43 -19.26
C HIS A 89 6.67 10.96 -18.86
N ASP A 90 7.65 10.13 -19.20
CA ASP A 90 7.65 8.69 -18.97
C ASP A 90 8.27 8.33 -17.60
N THR A 91 8.57 9.32 -16.74
CA THR A 91 9.10 9.08 -15.40
C THR A 91 7.99 8.49 -14.52
N GLU A 92 7.84 7.17 -14.56
CA GLU A 92 7.25 6.44 -13.46
C GLU A 92 8.33 6.19 -12.39
N PRO A 93 8.00 6.28 -11.09
CA PRO A 93 8.92 5.85 -10.06
C PRO A 93 9.26 4.37 -10.30
N ALA A 94 10.47 4.08 -10.75
CA ALA A 94 10.91 2.72 -10.99
C ALA A 94 11.34 2.06 -9.67
N PHE A 95 11.03 0.77 -9.52
CA PHE A 95 11.50 -0.03 -8.41
C PHE A 95 11.87 -1.43 -8.90
N ASN A 96 13.09 -1.86 -8.63
CA ASN A 96 13.55 -3.23 -8.87
C ASN A 96 14.12 -3.80 -7.57
N PRO A 97 13.47 -4.80 -6.94
CA PRO A 97 13.90 -5.31 -5.65
C PRO A 97 15.30 -5.96 -5.64
N GLU A 98 15.80 -6.40 -6.79
CA GLU A 98 17.12 -7.03 -6.92
C GLU A 98 18.25 -6.00 -7.08
N LEU A 99 17.95 -4.77 -7.50
CA LEU A 99 18.96 -3.74 -7.78
C LEU A 99 18.91 -2.57 -6.80
N ASP A 100 17.77 -2.39 -6.12
CA ASP A 100 17.56 -1.24 -5.25
C ASP A 100 18.36 -1.34 -3.93
N GLN A 101 18.77 -0.19 -3.40
CA GLN A 101 19.57 -0.06 -2.18
C GLN A 101 18.87 0.77 -1.10
N ARG A 102 17.57 1.06 -1.28
CA ARG A 102 16.79 1.88 -0.35
C ARG A 102 16.66 1.25 1.03
N ILE A 103 16.41 2.12 2.00
CA ILE A 103 16.07 1.76 3.37
C ILE A 103 14.57 1.94 3.53
N PHE A 104 13.87 0.86 3.84
CA PHE A 104 12.47 0.90 4.26
C PHE A 104 12.40 1.03 5.77
N ARG A 105 11.84 2.14 6.23
CA ARG A 105 11.56 2.38 7.65
C ARG A 105 10.14 1.95 7.96
N ILE A 106 10.01 0.89 8.75
CA ILE A 106 8.73 0.32 9.15
C ILE A 106 8.54 0.64 10.62
N ALA A 107 7.61 1.53 10.92
CA ALA A 107 7.20 1.81 12.27
C ALA A 107 6.35 0.64 12.79
N VAL A 108 6.68 0.12 13.97
CA VAL A 108 6.12 -1.13 14.48
C VAL A 108 5.96 -1.05 15.99
N SER A 109 4.84 -1.58 16.51
CA SER A 109 4.73 -1.85 17.94
C SER A 109 5.46 -3.14 18.32
N ASP A 110 5.75 -3.32 19.61
CA ASP A 110 6.50 -4.47 20.10
C ASP A 110 5.83 -5.81 19.72
N SER A 111 4.51 -5.92 19.91
CA SER A 111 3.74 -7.09 19.46
C SER A 111 3.86 -7.31 17.96
N ALA A 112 3.75 -6.25 17.16
CA ALA A 112 3.85 -6.32 15.71
C ALA A 112 5.22 -6.84 15.26
N VAL A 113 6.32 -6.36 15.86
CA VAL A 113 7.68 -6.86 15.57
C VAL A 113 7.76 -8.35 15.80
N VAL A 114 7.28 -8.85 16.94
CA VAL A 114 7.31 -10.28 17.23
C VAL A 114 6.48 -11.05 16.19
N SER A 115 5.29 -10.56 15.84
CA SER A 115 4.43 -11.18 14.82
C SER A 115 5.09 -11.31 13.44
N ILE A 116 5.89 -10.32 13.01
CA ILE A 116 6.36 -10.20 11.62
C ILE A 116 7.86 -10.48 11.43
N SER A 117 8.65 -10.44 12.51
CA SER A 117 10.12 -10.47 12.46
C SER A 117 10.65 -11.70 11.74
N ASN A 118 10.23 -12.90 12.14
CA ASN A 118 10.66 -14.16 11.53
C ASN A 118 10.37 -14.19 10.03
N THR A 119 9.20 -13.71 9.62
CA THR A 119 8.76 -13.74 8.23
C THR A 119 9.51 -12.72 7.38
N ILE A 120 9.81 -11.54 7.93
CA ILE A 120 10.61 -10.52 7.25
C ILE A 120 12.07 -10.97 7.10
N VAL A 121 12.64 -11.63 8.12
CA VAL A 121 14.01 -12.18 8.03
C VAL A 121 14.12 -13.23 6.93
N GLN A 122 13.19 -14.20 6.88
CA GLN A 122 13.16 -15.21 5.82
C GLN A 122 13.07 -14.57 4.44
N PHE A 123 12.19 -13.59 4.30
CA PHE A 123 12.03 -12.84 3.07
C PHE A 123 13.31 -12.11 2.61
N LEU A 124 14.02 -11.47 3.53
CA LEU A 124 15.29 -10.80 3.22
C LEU A 124 16.37 -11.81 2.80
N CYS A 125 16.41 -13.00 3.41
CA CYS A 125 17.31 -14.07 3.02
C CYS A 125 16.99 -14.63 1.63
N ASP A 126 15.71 -14.67 1.25
CA ASP A 126 15.24 -15.21 -0.02
C ASP A 126 15.37 -14.23 -1.20
N LEU A 127 15.85 -13.00 -0.96
CA LEU A 127 16.09 -12.00 -2.02
C LEU A 127 17.50 -12.17 -2.62
N PRO A 128 17.64 -12.83 -3.79
CA PRO A 128 18.94 -12.97 -4.43
C PRO A 128 19.48 -11.58 -4.83
N ASN A 129 20.70 -11.27 -4.39
CA ASN A 129 21.42 -10.01 -4.71
C ASN A 129 20.75 -8.71 -4.22
N GLY A 130 19.70 -8.80 -3.39
CA GLY A 130 19.01 -7.62 -2.86
C GLY A 130 19.89 -6.83 -1.89
N ASN A 131 20.02 -5.52 -2.11
CA ASN A 131 20.71 -4.57 -1.21
C ASN A 131 19.73 -3.71 -0.40
N ILE A 132 18.46 -4.09 -0.40
CA ILE A 132 17.40 -3.43 0.35
C ILE A 132 17.66 -3.59 1.84
N LYS A 133 17.48 -2.50 2.59
CA LYS A 133 17.56 -2.52 4.06
C LYS A 133 16.18 -2.30 4.64
N ILE A 134 15.88 -2.98 5.73
CA ILE A 134 14.68 -2.75 6.53
C ILE A 134 15.12 -2.28 7.90
N GLU A 135 14.57 -1.15 8.34
CA GLU A 135 14.78 -0.57 9.65
C GLU A 135 13.44 -0.56 10.38
N PHE A 136 13.36 -1.27 11.51
CA PHE A 136 12.22 -1.18 12.40
C PHE A 136 12.42 -0.01 13.35
N VAL A 137 11.43 0.88 13.41
CA VAL A 137 11.51 2.11 14.20
C VAL A 137 10.28 2.29 15.08
N HIS A 138 10.42 3.13 16.11
CA HIS A 138 9.27 3.66 16.83
C HIS A 138 8.75 4.90 16.11
N TYR A 139 7.47 5.19 16.28
CA TYR A 139 6.83 6.41 15.78
C TYR A 139 6.21 7.18 16.92
N VAL A 140 5.98 8.47 16.69
CA VAL A 140 5.26 9.33 17.63
C VAL A 140 3.79 9.34 17.20
N PRO A 141 2.85 8.78 17.99
CA PRO A 141 1.46 8.61 17.55
C PRO A 141 0.80 9.88 17.03
N GLN A 142 1.06 11.02 17.67
CA GLN A 142 0.50 12.31 17.28
C GLN A 142 1.08 12.86 15.97
N GLN A 143 2.24 12.35 15.52
CA GLN A 143 2.94 12.82 14.33
C GLN A 143 2.89 11.81 13.18
N ILE A 144 2.22 10.67 13.34
CA ILE A 144 2.18 9.57 12.36
C ILE A 144 1.98 10.03 10.92
N ASN A 145 1.03 10.95 10.67
CA ASN A 145 0.74 11.47 9.34
C ASN A 145 1.92 12.28 8.78
N LYS A 146 2.50 13.18 9.58
CA LYS A 146 3.67 13.99 9.20
C LYS A 146 4.88 13.11 8.91
N GLN A 147 5.16 12.13 9.78
CA GLN A 147 6.29 11.22 9.61
C GLN A 147 6.17 10.39 8.33
N LEU A 148 4.95 9.93 8.01
CA LEU A 148 4.63 9.22 6.76
C LEU A 148 4.69 10.14 5.52
N GLU A 149 4.23 11.38 5.63
CA GLU A 149 4.24 12.36 4.54
C GLU A 149 5.67 12.76 4.14
N GLN A 150 6.55 12.87 5.14
CA GLN A 150 7.95 13.31 5.00
C GLN A 150 8.92 12.15 4.72
N ASP A 151 8.43 10.93 4.50
CA ASP A 151 9.23 9.72 4.29
C ASP A 151 10.22 9.41 5.46
N GLU A 152 9.96 9.94 6.67
CA GLU A 152 10.67 9.55 7.89
C GLU A 152 10.35 8.09 8.24
N ILE A 153 9.12 7.68 7.98
CA ILE A 153 8.65 6.29 8.02
C ILE A 153 7.88 5.99 6.74
N ASN A 154 7.95 4.76 6.26
CA ASN A 154 7.31 4.35 5.01
C ASN A 154 6.01 3.57 5.24
N LEU A 155 5.98 2.75 6.28
CA LEU A 155 4.84 1.96 6.74
C LEU A 155 4.71 2.06 8.25
N VAL A 156 3.49 1.91 8.74
CA VAL A 156 3.21 1.70 10.17
C VAL A 156 2.45 0.38 10.31
N ILE A 157 2.90 -0.49 11.22
CA ILE A 157 2.21 -1.74 11.55
C ILE A 157 1.93 -1.74 13.06
N ASP A 158 0.67 -1.60 13.43
CA ASP A 158 0.26 -1.49 14.83
C ASP A 158 -1.20 -1.96 15.02
N LEU A 159 -1.63 -1.99 16.27
CA LEU A 159 -3.00 -2.26 16.69
C LEU A 159 -3.95 -1.22 16.09
N GLU A 160 -5.10 -1.70 15.59
CA GLU A 160 -6.16 -0.86 14.99
C GLU A 160 -6.52 0.34 15.88
N ASN A 161 -6.58 0.15 17.19
CA ASN A 161 -6.97 1.20 18.15
C ASN A 161 -5.92 2.32 18.30
N ASN A 162 -4.67 2.07 17.92
CA ASN A 162 -3.58 3.05 18.01
C ASN A 162 -3.47 3.91 16.74
N LEU A 163 -4.21 3.54 15.69
CA LEU A 163 -4.03 4.08 14.36
C LEU A 163 -5.15 5.04 13.95
N PRO A 164 -4.84 6.08 13.16
CA PRO A 164 -5.85 7.01 12.66
C PRO A 164 -6.68 6.39 11.51
N ASP A 165 -7.99 6.62 11.53
CA ASP A 165 -8.92 6.11 10.51
C ASP A 165 -8.78 6.74 9.11
N GLN A 166 -8.09 7.89 9.01
CA GLN A 166 -8.07 8.73 7.81
C GLN A 166 -7.06 8.27 6.75
N LEU A 167 -6.11 7.42 7.14
CA LEU A 167 -5.04 6.96 6.27
C LEU A 167 -5.39 5.59 5.68
N PRO A 168 -4.96 5.32 4.44
CA PRO A 168 -5.19 4.03 3.82
C PRO A 168 -4.49 2.93 4.63
N SER A 169 -5.23 1.87 4.92
CA SER A 169 -4.76 0.76 5.75
C SER A 169 -5.25 -0.59 5.25
N LEU A 170 -4.59 -1.65 5.71
CA LEU A 170 -4.90 -3.05 5.41
C LEU A 170 -4.84 -3.87 6.70
N LEU A 171 -5.87 -4.67 6.96
CA LEU A 171 -5.92 -5.60 8.09
C LEU A 171 -5.00 -6.80 7.82
N LEU A 172 -4.01 -7.00 8.69
CA LEU A 172 -3.03 -8.09 8.61
C LEU A 172 -3.48 -9.29 9.45
N ILE A 173 -3.86 -9.06 10.71
CA ILE A 173 -4.25 -10.09 11.68
C ILE A 173 -5.56 -9.66 12.34
N ASP A 174 -6.45 -10.63 12.56
CA ASP A 174 -7.70 -10.47 13.31
C ASP A 174 -7.98 -11.76 14.09
N GLU A 175 -7.68 -11.76 15.37
CA GLU A 175 -7.76 -12.94 16.22
C GLU A 175 -8.13 -12.61 17.66
N ASP A 176 -8.34 -13.65 18.45
CA ASP A 176 -8.72 -13.54 19.85
C ASP A 176 -7.49 -13.59 20.77
N PHE A 177 -7.58 -12.88 21.89
CA PHE A 177 -6.65 -13.04 23.00
C PHE A 177 -6.93 -14.34 23.75
N VAL A 178 -5.88 -14.94 24.31
CA VAL A 178 -5.94 -16.15 25.13
C VAL A 178 -5.23 -15.91 26.46
N LEU A 179 -5.57 -16.71 27.48
CA LEU A 179 -4.78 -16.79 28.71
C LEU A 179 -3.57 -17.68 28.47
N CYS A 180 -2.37 -17.11 28.55
CA CYS A 180 -1.10 -17.78 28.33
C CYS A 180 -0.38 -18.04 29.66
N PHE A 181 0.30 -19.18 29.75
CA PHE A 181 1.07 -19.60 30.91
C PHE A 181 2.20 -20.57 30.51
N GLY A 182 3.20 -20.72 31.39
CA GLY A 182 4.28 -21.69 31.19
C GLY A 182 3.78 -23.14 31.17
N LYS A 183 4.41 -24.01 30.38
CA LYS A 183 4.03 -25.44 30.25
C LYS A 183 3.99 -26.24 31.57
N HIS A 184 4.60 -25.72 32.64
CA HIS A 184 4.63 -26.31 33.98
C HIS A 184 3.61 -25.70 34.96
N HIS A 185 2.75 -24.77 34.51
CA HIS A 185 1.78 -24.11 35.36
C HIS A 185 0.66 -25.09 35.80
N PRO A 186 0.21 -25.08 37.08
CA PRO A 186 -0.80 -26.02 37.58
C PRO A 186 -2.13 -26.02 36.80
N ILE A 187 -2.55 -24.87 36.27
CA ILE A 187 -3.81 -24.73 35.50
C ILE A 187 -3.80 -25.47 34.16
N LYS A 188 -2.66 -25.99 33.72
CA LYS A 188 -2.54 -26.74 32.46
C LYS A 188 -3.51 -27.94 32.38
N THR A 189 -3.87 -28.51 33.52
CA THR A 189 -4.79 -29.66 33.59
C THR A 189 -6.26 -29.26 33.45
N GLN A 190 -6.58 -27.97 33.45
CA GLN A 190 -7.94 -27.47 33.30
C GLN A 190 -8.29 -27.26 31.83
N GLU A 191 -9.53 -27.56 31.45
CA GLU A 191 -10.03 -27.30 30.09
C GLU A 191 -10.55 -25.87 29.92
N SER A 192 -11.05 -25.26 30.99
CA SER A 192 -11.58 -23.89 31.01
C SER A 192 -11.51 -23.31 32.44
N LEU A 193 -11.74 -22.01 32.55
CA LEU A 193 -11.78 -21.27 33.82
C LEU A 193 -13.12 -20.55 33.96
N SER A 194 -13.54 -20.29 35.19
CA SER A 194 -14.49 -19.22 35.50
C SER A 194 -13.81 -17.84 35.50
N ILE A 195 -14.59 -16.75 35.44
CA ILE A 195 -14.04 -15.38 35.53
C ILE A 195 -13.40 -15.16 36.91
N GLU A 196 -13.97 -15.72 37.96
CA GLU A 196 -13.47 -15.68 39.34
C GLU A 196 -12.09 -16.35 39.44
N GLU A 197 -11.96 -17.56 38.91
CA GLU A 197 -10.69 -18.28 38.89
C GLU A 197 -9.64 -17.51 38.09
N TYR A 198 -9.99 -17.03 36.89
CA TYR A 198 -9.12 -16.18 36.09
C TYR A 198 -8.62 -14.98 36.91
N CYS A 199 -9.50 -14.27 37.63
CA CYS A 199 -9.13 -13.08 38.40
C CYS A 199 -8.26 -13.40 39.63
N SER A 200 -8.36 -14.62 40.17
CA SER A 200 -7.58 -15.08 41.31
C SER A 200 -6.12 -15.41 40.98
N LEU A 201 -5.80 -15.70 39.72
CA LEU A 201 -4.45 -16.02 39.26
C LEU A 201 -3.50 -14.82 39.39
N GLN A 202 -2.20 -15.08 39.40
CA GLN A 202 -1.17 -14.04 39.41
C GLN A 202 -0.91 -13.56 37.98
N HIS A 203 -1.41 -12.38 37.63
CA HIS A 203 -1.28 -11.83 36.28
C HIS A 203 -0.03 -10.98 36.10
N VAL A 204 0.53 -11.09 34.91
CA VAL A 204 1.47 -10.14 34.33
C VAL A 204 0.75 -9.39 33.22
N ILE A 205 0.96 -8.09 33.14
CA ILE A 205 0.45 -7.25 32.05
C ILE A 205 1.61 -6.83 31.15
N VAL A 206 1.37 -6.80 29.83
CA VAL A 206 2.24 -6.11 28.87
C VAL A 206 1.61 -4.76 28.59
N ASN A 207 2.26 -3.68 29.03
CA ASN A 207 1.77 -2.32 28.86
C ASN A 207 2.85 -1.44 28.21
N THR A 208 2.49 -0.79 27.11
CA THR A 208 3.41 -0.02 26.27
C THR A 208 3.33 1.49 26.50
N ASP A 209 2.27 2.02 27.13
CA ASP A 209 1.90 3.42 26.88
C ASP A 209 1.84 4.34 28.11
N ASP A 210 1.53 3.86 29.31
CA ASP A 210 1.18 4.77 30.42
C ASP A 210 1.73 4.40 31.82
N ASN A 211 2.65 3.44 31.92
CA ASN A 211 3.16 2.92 33.20
C ASN A 211 2.05 2.51 34.19
N SER A 212 0.85 2.22 33.69
CA SER A 212 -0.27 1.81 34.52
C SER A 212 -0.31 0.28 34.67
N PHE A 213 -0.99 -0.18 35.70
CA PHE A 213 -1.36 -1.58 35.87
C PHE A 213 -2.77 -1.82 35.29
N SER A 214 -3.05 -1.28 34.10
CA SER A 214 -4.37 -1.36 33.47
C SER A 214 -4.27 -1.37 31.95
N GLY A 215 -4.91 -2.33 31.29
CA GLY A 215 -5.04 -2.40 29.84
C GLY A 215 -6.48 -2.67 29.37
N TYR A 216 -6.66 -2.97 28.08
CA TYR A 216 -7.98 -3.27 27.50
C TYR A 216 -8.73 -4.41 28.21
N THR A 217 -8.00 -5.43 28.64
CA THR A 217 -8.54 -6.54 29.44
C THR A 217 -9.10 -6.04 30.78
N ASP A 218 -8.42 -5.10 31.43
CA ASP A 218 -8.84 -4.55 32.73
C ASP A 218 -10.07 -3.65 32.61
N ILE A 219 -10.18 -2.88 31.53
CA ILE A 219 -11.39 -2.12 31.20
C ILE A 219 -12.59 -3.06 31.02
N THR A 220 -12.38 -4.17 30.31
CA THR A 220 -13.41 -5.19 30.06
C THR A 220 -13.86 -5.85 31.37
N LEU A 221 -12.91 -6.32 32.19
CA LEU A 221 -13.19 -6.94 33.48
C LEU A 221 -13.92 -5.98 34.44
N LYS A 222 -13.50 -4.72 34.48
CA LYS A 222 -14.16 -3.68 35.29
C LYS A 222 -15.60 -3.47 34.87
N GLY A 223 -15.89 -3.49 33.57
CA GLY A 223 -17.25 -3.42 33.03
C GLY A 223 -18.13 -4.60 33.45
N LEU A 224 -17.53 -5.75 33.74
CA LEU A 224 -18.19 -6.95 34.26
C LEU A 224 -18.24 -6.99 35.80
N GLY A 225 -17.67 -6.00 36.50
CA GLY A 225 -17.61 -5.95 37.96
C GLY A 225 -16.46 -6.75 38.59
N TYR A 226 -15.49 -7.21 37.79
CA TYR A 226 -14.35 -7.99 38.25
C TYR A 226 -13.04 -7.20 38.19
N LYS A 227 -12.04 -7.66 38.96
CA LYS A 227 -10.67 -7.15 38.96
C LYS A 227 -9.70 -8.32 39.14
N ARG A 228 -8.75 -8.44 38.22
CA ARG A 228 -7.68 -9.45 38.31
C ARG A 228 -6.52 -8.99 39.20
N ASN A 229 -5.75 -9.94 39.70
CA ASN A 229 -4.56 -9.68 40.51
C ASN A 229 -3.30 -9.51 39.65
N ILE A 230 -2.91 -8.27 39.36
CA ILE A 230 -1.69 -7.97 38.56
C ILE A 230 -0.50 -7.78 39.50
N GLN A 231 0.53 -8.61 39.34
CA GLN A 231 1.76 -8.55 40.13
C GLN A 231 2.89 -7.79 39.45
N HIS A 232 2.97 -7.89 38.11
CA HIS A 232 4.05 -7.28 37.33
C HIS A 232 3.51 -6.63 36.07
N SER A 233 4.15 -5.53 35.69
CA SER A 233 3.96 -4.86 34.40
C SER A 233 5.27 -4.92 33.61
N LEU A 234 5.18 -5.38 32.37
CA LEU A 234 6.29 -5.53 31.44
C LEU A 234 6.06 -4.63 30.23
N SER A 235 7.15 -4.15 29.61
CA SER A 235 7.07 -3.27 28.43
C SER A 235 7.12 -4.02 27.10
N HIS A 236 7.49 -5.31 27.10
CA HIS A 236 7.73 -6.09 25.88
C HIS A 236 7.13 -7.50 25.96
N PHE A 237 6.51 -7.93 24.86
CA PHE A 237 5.93 -9.25 24.66
C PHE A 237 6.98 -10.35 24.68
N SER A 238 8.15 -10.10 24.09
CA SER A 238 9.27 -11.05 24.09
C SER A 238 9.69 -11.41 25.52
N VAL A 239 9.75 -10.43 26.42
CA VAL A 239 10.09 -10.64 27.84
C VAL A 239 8.97 -11.36 28.58
N ALA A 240 7.70 -11.09 28.23
CA ALA A 240 6.56 -11.75 28.85
C ALA A 240 6.59 -13.28 28.63
N THR A 241 6.92 -13.75 27.43
CA THR A 241 6.98 -15.18 27.14
C THR A 241 8.04 -15.91 27.98
N GLU A 242 9.23 -15.33 28.15
CA GLU A 242 10.26 -15.87 29.05
C GLU A 242 9.81 -15.84 30.51
N TYR A 243 9.22 -14.73 30.96
CA TYR A 243 8.75 -14.55 32.33
C TYR A 243 7.72 -15.62 32.71
N LEU A 244 6.72 -15.88 31.84
CA LEU A 244 5.69 -16.88 32.06
C LEU A 244 6.26 -18.30 32.15
N TYR A 245 7.30 -18.59 31.36
CA TYR A 245 7.96 -19.90 31.42
C TYR A 245 8.70 -20.13 32.74
N LYS A 246 9.29 -19.07 33.32
CA LYS A 246 10.10 -19.12 34.54
C LYS A 246 9.30 -18.89 35.85
N SER A 247 8.01 -18.62 35.76
CA SER A 247 7.16 -18.26 36.91
C SER A 247 5.87 -19.08 36.97
N GLN A 248 5.07 -18.85 38.01
CA GLN A 248 3.69 -19.34 38.11
C GLN A 248 2.68 -18.21 37.82
N SER A 249 3.06 -17.28 36.96
CA SER A 249 2.18 -16.21 36.52
C SER A 249 1.50 -16.56 35.20
N VAL A 250 0.43 -15.83 34.90
CA VAL A 250 -0.32 -15.89 33.66
C VAL A 250 -0.36 -14.53 32.96
N CYS A 251 -0.59 -14.50 31.65
CA CYS A 251 -0.74 -13.26 30.90
C CYS A 251 -1.80 -13.42 29.82
N THR A 252 -2.53 -12.35 29.51
CA THR A 252 -3.44 -12.35 28.36
C THR A 252 -2.71 -11.84 27.12
N LEU A 253 -2.50 -12.74 26.15
CA LEU A 253 -1.69 -12.50 24.96
C LEU A 253 -2.46 -12.86 23.67
N PRO A 254 -2.11 -12.26 22.51
CA PRO A 254 -2.58 -12.74 21.21
C PRO A 254 -2.17 -14.20 21.00
N ARG A 255 -3.08 -15.02 20.48
CA ARG A 255 -2.88 -16.47 20.30
C ARG A 255 -1.64 -16.80 19.48
N HIS A 256 -1.41 -16.12 18.36
CA HIS A 256 -0.26 -16.41 17.50
C HIS A 256 1.08 -16.16 18.19
N LEU A 257 1.17 -15.18 19.10
CA LEU A 257 2.40 -14.90 19.85
C LEU A 257 2.76 -16.04 20.81
N VAL A 258 1.77 -16.76 21.33
CA VAL A 258 2.01 -17.96 22.13
C VAL A 258 2.58 -19.08 21.25
N GLN A 259 2.03 -19.24 20.05
CA GLN A 259 2.45 -20.28 19.10
C GLN A 259 3.85 -20.02 18.52
N GLN A 260 4.22 -18.75 18.35
CA GLN A 260 5.52 -18.31 17.83
C GLN A 260 6.60 -18.17 18.93
N SER A 261 6.24 -18.39 20.20
CA SER A 261 7.15 -18.26 21.33
C SER A 261 8.32 -19.25 21.22
N ASN A 262 9.53 -18.78 21.54
CA ASN A 262 10.72 -19.63 21.70
C ASN A 262 10.68 -20.46 23.00
N TYR A 263 9.79 -20.10 23.93
CA TYR A 263 9.58 -20.82 25.19
C TYR A 263 8.35 -21.72 25.10
N PRO A 264 8.36 -22.89 25.77
CA PRO A 264 7.22 -23.79 25.78
C PRO A 264 6.12 -23.22 26.68
N LEU A 265 5.12 -22.63 26.03
CA LEU A 265 3.93 -22.06 26.64
C LEU A 265 2.69 -22.84 26.21
N ASP A 266 1.68 -22.84 27.06
CA ASP A 266 0.34 -23.35 26.77
C ASP A 266 -0.66 -22.20 26.95
N PHE A 267 -1.89 -22.38 26.45
CA PHE A 267 -2.95 -21.38 26.57
C PHE A 267 -4.32 -22.00 26.84
N LEU A 268 -5.21 -21.18 27.40
CA LEU A 268 -6.65 -21.44 27.55
C LEU A 268 -7.45 -20.27 26.97
N GLU A 269 -8.69 -20.55 26.55
CA GLU A 269 -9.63 -19.51 26.12
C GLU A 269 -9.99 -18.59 27.29
N LEU A 270 -10.24 -17.31 27.00
CA LEU A 270 -10.67 -16.36 28.02
C LEU A 270 -12.10 -16.67 28.47
N PRO A 271 -12.41 -16.60 29.77
CA PRO A 271 -13.76 -16.88 30.29
C PRO A 271 -14.75 -15.72 30.10
N PHE A 272 -14.38 -14.72 29.31
CA PHE A 272 -15.17 -13.53 29.00
C PHE A 272 -14.86 -13.07 27.58
N THR A 273 -15.77 -12.32 26.98
CA THR A 273 -15.55 -11.71 25.66
C THR A 273 -14.58 -10.54 25.79
N SER A 274 -13.42 -10.65 25.16
CA SER A 274 -12.41 -9.58 25.05
C SER A 274 -12.48 -8.90 23.68
N PRO A 275 -12.08 -7.62 23.55
CA PRO A 275 -11.76 -7.04 22.24
C PRO A 275 -10.75 -7.91 21.49
N ARG A 276 -10.92 -8.02 20.17
CA ARG A 276 -10.03 -8.80 19.30
C ARG A 276 -8.69 -8.10 19.08
N TYR A 277 -7.64 -8.88 18.92
CA TYR A 277 -6.34 -8.39 18.46
C TYR A 277 -6.41 -8.14 16.95
N LYS A 278 -6.40 -6.86 16.57
CA LYS A 278 -6.43 -6.45 15.16
C LYS A 278 -5.17 -5.68 14.81
N LEU A 279 -4.30 -6.30 14.02
CA LEU A 279 -3.08 -5.68 13.53
C LEU A 279 -3.31 -5.11 12.13
N ARG A 280 -2.97 -3.85 11.91
CA ARG A 280 -3.11 -3.17 10.62
C ARG A 280 -1.77 -2.65 10.12
N MET A 281 -1.63 -2.65 8.80
CA MET A 281 -0.56 -1.95 8.09
C MET A 281 -1.12 -0.69 7.44
N LEU A 282 -0.40 0.41 7.57
CA LEU A 282 -0.87 1.76 7.25
C LEU A 282 0.24 2.53 6.52
N TRP A 283 -0.14 3.41 5.59
CA TRP A 283 0.79 4.16 4.76
C TRP A 283 0.21 5.53 4.36
N HIS A 284 1.04 6.41 3.81
CA HIS A 284 0.56 7.70 3.31
C HIS A 284 -0.17 7.57 1.96
N SER A 285 -1.29 8.28 1.77
CA SER A 285 -2.03 8.29 0.49
C SER A 285 -1.18 8.70 -0.72
N LYS A 286 -0.19 9.59 -0.54
CA LYS A 286 0.79 9.98 -1.58
C LYS A 286 1.57 8.79 -2.15
N LYS A 287 1.77 7.75 -1.35
CA LYS A 287 2.53 6.54 -1.70
C LYS A 287 1.64 5.39 -2.14
N GLN A 288 0.34 5.62 -2.36
CA GLN A 288 -0.59 4.59 -2.79
C GLN A 288 -0.11 3.84 -4.05
N ASN A 289 0.44 4.59 -5.00
CA ASN A 289 0.92 4.11 -6.30
C ASN A 289 2.44 4.04 -6.41
N ASP A 290 3.18 4.22 -5.31
CA ASP A 290 4.64 4.05 -5.30
C ASP A 290 4.98 2.57 -5.38
N PRO A 291 5.60 2.06 -6.47
CA PRO A 291 5.77 0.63 -6.67
C PRO A 291 6.66 -0.05 -5.62
N ALA A 292 7.58 0.67 -4.98
CA ALA A 292 8.38 0.12 -3.89
C ALA A 292 7.53 -0.10 -2.63
N ILE A 293 6.68 0.88 -2.29
CA ILE A 293 5.74 0.75 -1.19
C ILE A 293 4.67 -0.29 -1.51
N GLN A 294 4.18 -0.36 -2.76
CA GLN A 294 3.26 -1.43 -3.17
C GLN A 294 3.88 -2.81 -2.98
N TRP A 295 5.11 -2.99 -3.46
CA TRP A 295 5.85 -4.24 -3.32
C TRP A 295 6.04 -4.64 -1.86
N LEU A 296 6.48 -3.71 -1.00
CA LEU A 296 6.71 -4.00 0.42
C LEU A 296 5.41 -4.38 1.13
N ARG A 297 4.33 -3.61 0.91
CA ARG A 297 3.00 -3.93 1.47
C ARG A 297 2.54 -5.31 1.07
N ASN A 298 2.67 -5.65 -0.21
CA ASN A 298 2.28 -6.96 -0.71
C ASN A 298 3.10 -8.05 -0.03
N LYS A 299 4.43 -7.91 0.02
CA LYS A 299 5.32 -8.88 0.68
C LYS A 299 4.92 -9.10 2.13
N VAL A 300 4.80 -8.03 2.93
CA VAL A 300 4.37 -8.11 4.33
C VAL A 300 3.02 -8.82 4.46
N TYR A 301 2.03 -8.46 3.65
CA TYR A 301 0.70 -9.09 3.70
C TYR A 301 0.75 -10.59 3.44
N PHE A 302 1.40 -11.02 2.35
CA PHE A 302 1.44 -12.42 1.95
C PHE A 302 2.23 -13.28 2.94
N LEU A 303 3.34 -12.75 3.45
CA LEU A 303 4.15 -13.37 4.49
C LEU A 303 3.31 -13.62 5.75
N ILE A 304 2.56 -12.63 6.22
CA ILE A 304 1.71 -12.78 7.41
C ILE A 304 0.53 -13.74 7.17
N LYS A 305 -0.04 -13.74 5.97
CA LYS A 305 -1.13 -14.67 5.61
C LYS A 305 -0.65 -16.10 5.34
N GLY A 306 0.66 -16.37 5.37
CA GLY A 306 1.21 -17.70 5.08
C GLY A 306 1.03 -18.13 3.62
N GLN A 307 0.91 -17.17 2.69
CA GLN A 307 0.75 -17.43 1.26
C GLN A 307 2.02 -17.02 0.51
N THR A 308 2.58 -17.90 -0.31
CA THR A 308 3.71 -17.57 -1.19
C THR A 308 3.23 -16.69 -2.35
N LEU A 309 3.90 -15.55 -2.56
CA LEU A 309 3.71 -14.74 -3.76
C LEU A 309 4.16 -15.54 -4.98
N SER A 310 3.22 -15.96 -5.82
CA SER A 310 3.56 -16.24 -7.22
C SER A 310 3.99 -14.91 -7.87
N ASN A 311 5.06 -14.93 -8.67
CA ASN A 311 5.67 -13.76 -9.34
C ASN A 311 4.75 -13.13 -10.41
N ASN A 312 3.46 -12.98 -10.15
CA ASN A 312 2.49 -12.44 -11.08
C ASN A 312 2.19 -10.98 -10.73
N PRO A 313 2.67 -9.99 -11.52
CA PRO A 313 2.46 -8.56 -11.27
C PRO A 313 0.97 -8.13 -11.34
N SER A 314 0.07 -9.06 -11.67
CA SER A 314 -1.37 -8.84 -11.83
C SER A 314 -2.17 -8.99 -10.52
N PHE A 315 -1.60 -9.57 -9.45
CA PHE A 315 -2.32 -9.77 -8.18
C PHE A 315 -2.23 -8.51 -7.31
N ASN A 316 -3.17 -7.59 -7.55
CA ASN A 316 -3.15 -6.26 -6.96
C ASN A 316 -4.04 -6.19 -5.71
N ILE A 317 -3.44 -5.97 -4.52
CA ILE A 317 -4.15 -5.76 -3.25
C ILE A 317 -5.19 -4.62 -3.33
N MET A 318 -5.10 -3.74 -4.35
CA MET A 318 -6.13 -2.76 -4.69
C MET A 318 -7.57 -3.32 -4.73
N ASN A 319 -7.77 -4.57 -5.13
CA ASN A 319 -9.11 -5.19 -5.12
C ASN A 319 -9.63 -5.51 -3.71
N ILE A 320 -8.73 -5.76 -2.75
CA ILE A 320 -9.07 -5.98 -1.34
C ILE A 320 -9.31 -4.64 -0.63
N ILE A 321 -8.47 -3.63 -0.91
CA ILE A 321 -8.60 -2.27 -0.34
C ILE A 321 -9.92 -1.62 -0.75
N ARG A 322 -10.38 -1.78 -2.00
CA ARG A 322 -11.68 -1.26 -2.46
C ARG A 322 -12.89 -1.89 -1.75
N ASN A 323 -12.76 -3.11 -1.23
CA ASN A 323 -13.83 -3.80 -0.53
C ASN A 323 -13.78 -3.60 1.00
N ASN A 324 -12.64 -3.16 1.55
CA ASN A 324 -12.41 -2.97 2.98
C ASN A 324 -12.33 -1.51 3.43
N THR A 325 -12.53 -0.53 2.53
CA THR A 325 -12.77 0.85 2.94
C THR A 325 -14.16 0.94 3.57
N CYS A 326 -14.19 1.18 4.88
CA CYS A 326 -15.41 1.47 5.62
C CYS A 326 -16.25 2.52 4.87
N LYS A 327 -17.38 2.09 4.30
CA LYS A 327 -18.43 3.04 3.92
C LYS A 327 -18.85 3.76 5.21
N PRO A 328 -18.93 5.10 5.23
CA PRO A 328 -19.54 5.78 6.35
C PRO A 328 -20.99 5.29 6.44
N LYS A 329 -21.37 4.70 7.59
CA LYS A 329 -22.77 4.47 7.94
C LYS A 329 -23.41 5.84 8.12
N ILE A 330 -24.00 6.37 7.06
CA ILE A 330 -24.99 7.44 7.17
C ILE A 330 -26.33 6.74 7.38
N GLU A 331 -26.75 6.58 8.64
CA GLU A 331 -28.14 6.33 8.96
C GLU A 331 -28.94 7.61 8.66
N MET A 332 -29.55 7.68 7.48
CA MET A 332 -30.61 8.64 7.21
C MET A 332 -31.96 7.99 7.49
N SER A 333 -32.45 8.15 8.72
CA SER A 333 -33.87 7.97 9.01
C SER A 333 -34.63 9.23 8.57
N GLY A 334 -35.56 9.02 7.63
CA GLY A 334 -36.65 9.95 7.31
C GLY A 334 -36.28 11.18 6.51
N PHE A 335 -36.37 11.13 5.18
CA PHE A 335 -37.03 12.18 4.38
C PHE A 335 -37.38 11.64 3.00
N SER A 336 -38.55 12.08 2.52
CA SER A 336 -39.30 11.65 1.35
C SER A 336 -38.61 11.91 0.00
N LYS A 337 -38.79 10.95 -0.93
CA LYS A 337 -38.81 11.07 -2.40
C LYS A 337 -38.07 12.29 -3.00
N VAL A 338 -36.85 12.06 -3.47
CA VAL A 338 -36.26 12.84 -4.59
C VAL A 338 -35.56 11.86 -5.56
N LYS A 339 -35.86 12.02 -6.85
CA LYS A 339 -35.37 11.21 -7.97
C LYS A 339 -33.84 11.20 -8.04
N MET A 340 -33.22 10.02 -8.17
CA MET A 340 -31.84 9.88 -8.66
C MET A 340 -31.80 9.12 -9.98
N SER A 341 -31.25 9.79 -10.99
CA SER A 341 -30.90 9.30 -12.31
C SER A 341 -29.80 8.22 -12.27
N ALA A 342 -29.87 7.32 -13.24
CA ALA A 342 -29.10 6.09 -13.35
C ALA A 342 -27.56 6.27 -13.30
N PHE A 343 -26.91 5.47 -12.45
CA PHE A 343 -25.53 5.02 -12.66
C PHE A 343 -25.56 3.51 -12.93
N ARG A 344 -25.15 3.11 -14.14
CA ARG A 344 -24.88 1.70 -14.48
C ARG A 344 -23.54 1.31 -13.87
N ILE A 345 -23.55 0.36 -12.95
CA ILE A 345 -22.33 -0.36 -12.52
C ILE A 345 -22.54 -1.82 -12.93
N CYS A 346 -21.73 -2.30 -13.88
CA CYS A 346 -21.61 -3.72 -14.17
C CYS A 346 -20.73 -4.34 -13.08
N THR A 347 -21.27 -5.30 -12.32
CA THR A 347 -20.51 -6.08 -11.34
C THR A 347 -20.21 -7.44 -11.95
N PHE A 348 -18.94 -7.82 -12.08
CA PHE A 348 -18.53 -9.18 -12.41
C PHE A 348 -18.46 -9.99 -11.11
N ALA A 349 -19.12 -11.15 -11.09
CA ALA A 349 -19.00 -12.13 -10.01
C ALA A 349 -18.16 -13.31 -10.53
N ILE A 350 -17.14 -13.70 -9.75
CA ILE A 350 -16.37 -14.92 -9.97
C ILE A 350 -16.96 -15.98 -9.04
N ILE A 351 -17.49 -17.06 -9.61
CA ILE A 351 -17.91 -18.24 -8.85
C ILE A 351 -16.95 -19.36 -9.25
N GLU A 352 -16.23 -19.86 -8.26
CA GLU A 352 -15.26 -20.95 -8.43
C GLU A 352 -15.96 -22.27 -8.07
N ALA A 353 -16.16 -23.13 -9.06
CA ALA A 353 -16.57 -24.51 -8.86
C ALA A 353 -15.77 -25.39 -9.85
N ASP A 354 -15.04 -26.37 -9.30
CA ASP A 354 -14.28 -27.41 -10.01
C ASP A 354 -13.37 -26.92 -11.14
N GLY A 355 -12.51 -25.94 -10.84
CA GLY A 355 -11.32 -25.65 -11.65
C GLY A 355 -11.55 -25.03 -13.04
N LEU A 356 -12.76 -24.57 -13.35
CA LEU A 356 -13.09 -23.88 -14.61
C LEU A 356 -13.65 -22.47 -14.34
N ILE A 357 -12.93 -21.45 -14.80
CA ILE A 357 -13.34 -20.04 -14.71
C ILE A 357 -14.37 -19.76 -15.83
N CYS A 358 -15.64 -19.55 -15.47
CA CYS A 358 -16.67 -19.08 -16.40
C CYS A 358 -16.98 -17.59 -16.17
N TRP A 359 -16.94 -16.79 -17.24
CA TRP A 359 -17.34 -15.38 -17.23
C TRP A 359 -18.85 -15.28 -17.45
N CYS A 360 -19.63 -15.08 -16.39
CA CYS A 360 -21.07 -14.81 -16.50
C CYS A 360 -21.36 -13.32 -16.45
N LEU A 361 -21.94 -12.78 -17.54
CA LEU A 361 -22.49 -11.43 -17.61
C LEU A 361 -23.89 -11.43 -16.98
N CYS A 362 -23.97 -11.24 -15.66
CA CYS A 362 -25.23 -11.29 -14.93
C CYS A 362 -25.99 -9.96 -15.07
N ARG A 363 -27.01 -9.89 -15.94
CA ARG A 363 -28.01 -8.80 -15.95
C ARG A 363 -29.05 -9.10 -14.87
N ILE A 364 -28.82 -8.65 -13.64
CA ILE A 364 -29.79 -8.84 -12.57
C ILE A 364 -30.91 -7.79 -12.70
N LYS A 365 -32.08 -8.23 -13.18
CA LYS A 365 -33.40 -7.65 -12.86
C LYS A 365 -34.18 -8.73 -12.11
N ASN A 366 -34.27 -8.60 -10.80
CA ASN A 366 -34.99 -9.47 -9.85
C ASN A 366 -34.38 -10.86 -9.55
N LEU A 367 -34.56 -11.27 -8.28
CA LEU A 367 -33.84 -12.31 -7.56
C LEU A 367 -34.44 -13.73 -7.68
N ASN A 368 -35.28 -14.02 -8.69
CA ASN A 368 -36.03 -15.30 -8.75
C ASN A 368 -35.84 -16.16 -10.01
N ASP A 369 -34.98 -15.81 -10.97
CA ASP A 369 -34.80 -16.65 -12.16
C ASP A 369 -33.32 -16.92 -12.46
N CYS A 370 -32.81 -18.07 -12.00
CA CYS A 370 -31.59 -18.66 -12.50
C CYS A 370 -31.86 -20.14 -12.84
N ARG A 371 -32.22 -20.41 -14.10
CA ARG A 371 -32.22 -21.76 -14.68
C ARG A 371 -31.39 -21.78 -15.95
N SER A 372 -30.53 -22.79 -16.02
CA SER A 372 -29.75 -23.29 -17.17
C SER A 372 -28.36 -22.69 -17.38
N CYS A 373 -27.36 -23.53 -17.09
CA CYS A 373 -25.99 -23.44 -17.57
C CYS A 373 -25.91 -24.30 -18.85
N ARG A 374 -25.47 -23.74 -19.99
CA ARG A 374 -25.09 -24.53 -21.19
C ARG A 374 -23.62 -24.32 -21.49
N LYS A 375 -22.90 -25.45 -21.58
CA LYS A 375 -21.52 -25.55 -22.08
C LYS A 375 -21.50 -25.32 -23.59
N SER A 376 -20.54 -24.55 -24.09
CA SER A 376 -20.12 -24.62 -25.49
C SER A 376 -18.59 -24.58 -25.56
N ALA A 377 -18.09 -25.39 -26.49
CA ALA A 377 -16.73 -25.90 -26.67
C ALA A 377 -15.64 -24.84 -26.89
#